data_AF-A0A2P4PRY7-F1
#
_entry.id   AF-A0A2P4PRY7-F1
#
_cell.length_a   1.000
_cell.length_b   1.000
_cell.length_c   1.000
_cell.angle_alpha   90.00
_cell.angle_beta   90.00
_cell.angle_gamma   90.00
#
_symmetry.space_group_name_H-M   'P 1'
#
loop_
_entity.id
_entity.type
_entity.pdbx_description
1 polymer ?
#
loop_
_entity_poly.entity_id
_entity_poly.type
_entity_poly.pdbx_seq_one_letter_code
_entity_poly.pdbx_strand_id
1 'polypeptide(L)'
;MFKTFNMHFYYTVPPNLHPVVQVVTSMMINFFIVLPVSIGLFFWDNAKQLIEKKQYPEPKVILITGASSGIGAAFAKEYAKSGITLGLLSRNRERLQEVAEECEFKGAKCYIIAADIKDYDTLKEVLEDFDNQHPIDLLFANAGISGIEGDYVWTETWRKVIDINLSGTIATVMPIYERMKRRKSGQICINSSIFSYFSPPLAIWYGATKSALNKFTHDLYYVASKYNVRVNLLVPGSISTNMIGNDPSSIPPTYLAKILKKQLEDNFPVHLPR
;
A
#
# COMPACT_ATOMS: atom_id res chain seq x y z
N MET A 1 42.54 -31.54 26.33
CA MET A 1 42.72 -30.88 27.64
C MET A 1 41.90 -29.58 27.67
N PHE A 2 40.57 -29.69 27.64
CA PHE A 2 39.68 -28.55 27.91
C PHE A 2 39.37 -28.56 29.41
N LYS A 3 40.23 -27.91 30.21
CA LYS A 3 39.96 -27.67 31.62
C LYS A 3 38.91 -26.55 31.69
N THR A 4 37.67 -26.99 31.88
CA THR A 4 36.57 -26.33 32.59
C THR A 4 36.93 -24.97 33.17
N PHE A 5 36.45 -23.92 32.50
CA PHE A 5 36.16 -22.63 33.10
C PHE A 5 35.02 -22.84 34.11
N ASN A 6 35.38 -23.38 35.29
CA ASN A 6 34.41 -23.66 36.34
C ASN A 6 33.98 -22.35 36.99
N MET A 7 32.74 -21.98 36.75
CA MET A 7 32.01 -20.90 37.40
C MET A 7 32.04 -21.05 38.92
N HIS A 8 32.87 -20.28 39.61
CA HIS A 8 32.79 -20.13 41.07
C HIS A 8 31.69 -19.15 41.55
N PHE A 9 30.86 -18.63 40.64
CA PHE A 9 29.75 -17.73 41.01
C PHE A 9 28.45 -18.42 41.44
N TYR A 10 28.34 -19.75 41.33
CA TYR A 10 27.09 -20.49 41.58
C TYR A 10 26.89 -20.97 43.03
N TYR A 11 27.78 -20.67 43.97
CA TYR A 11 27.73 -21.26 45.33
C TYR A 11 27.29 -20.31 46.46
N THR A 12 26.92 -19.06 46.18
CA THR A 12 26.45 -18.11 47.21
C THR A 12 24.93 -17.96 47.29
N VAL A 13 24.19 -18.43 46.28
CA VAL A 13 22.72 -18.35 46.24
C VAL A 13 22.15 -19.75 46.48
N PRO A 14 21.25 -19.93 47.46
CA PRO A 14 20.56 -21.19 47.68
C PRO A 14 19.90 -21.72 46.39
N PRO A 15 19.95 -23.04 46.10
CA PRO A 15 19.42 -23.61 44.85
C PRO A 15 17.94 -23.29 44.58
N ASN A 16 17.13 -23.13 45.63
CA ASN A 16 15.73 -22.73 45.54
C ASN A 16 15.51 -21.25 45.17
N LEU A 17 16.53 -20.41 45.31
CA LEU A 17 16.49 -18.98 44.96
C LEU A 17 17.08 -18.67 43.58
N HIS A 18 17.76 -19.64 42.95
CA HIS A 18 18.33 -19.47 41.61
C HIS A 18 17.31 -18.98 40.56
N PRO A 19 16.09 -19.54 40.45
CA PRO A 19 15.10 -19.06 39.49
C PRO A 19 14.68 -17.60 39.75
N VAL A 20 14.56 -17.22 41.03
CA VAL A 20 14.19 -15.86 41.44
C VAL A 20 15.28 -14.87 41.04
N VAL A 21 16.55 -15.19 41.31
CA VAL A 21 17.68 -14.35 40.92
C VAL A 21 17.77 -14.22 39.40
N GLN A 22 17.52 -15.30 38.65
CA GLN A 22 17.50 -15.26 37.18
C GLN A 22 16.40 -14.34 36.64
N VAL A 23 15.18 -14.42 37.18
CA VAL A 23 14.08 -13.53 36.79
C VAL A 23 14.42 -12.07 37.13
N VAL A 24 14.85 -11.79 38.36
CA VAL A 24 15.18 -10.42 38.80
C VAL A 24 16.31 -9.83 37.97
N THR A 25 17.39 -10.57 37.73
CA THR A 25 18.52 -10.07 36.94
C THR A 25 18.12 -9.81 35.48
N SER A 26 17.33 -10.69 34.85
CA SER A 26 16.82 -10.45 33.50
C SER A 26 15.88 -9.23 33.43
N MET A 27 15.03 -9.01 34.44
CA MET A 27 14.19 -7.82 34.53
C MET A 27 15.02 -6.55 34.66
N MET A 28 16.05 -6.57 35.52
CA MET A 28 16.95 -5.44 35.71
C MET A 28 17.73 -5.10 34.43
N ILE A 29 18.25 -6.10 33.70
CA ILE A 29 18.93 -5.89 32.42
C ILE A 29 17.96 -5.28 31.39
N ASN A 30 16.75 -5.80 31.29
CA ASN A 30 15.76 -5.27 30.36
C ASN A 30 15.38 -3.83 30.70
N PHE A 31 15.18 -3.51 31.99
CA PHE A 31 14.72 -2.19 32.41
C PHE A 31 15.83 -1.13 32.40
N PHE A 32 17.04 -1.46 32.85
CA PHE A 32 18.13 -0.49 32.99
C PHE A 32 19.05 -0.40 31.77
N ILE A 33 19.02 -1.39 30.87
CA ILE A 33 19.90 -1.42 29.69
C ILE A 33 19.07 -1.46 28.41
N VAL A 34 18.27 -2.52 28.21
CA VAL A 34 17.58 -2.74 26.92
C VAL A 34 16.58 -1.62 26.63
N LEU A 35 15.77 -1.25 27.61
CA LEU A 35 14.73 -0.23 27.45
C LEU A 35 15.34 1.17 27.18
N PRO A 36 16.30 1.70 27.96
CA PRO A 36 16.93 2.99 27.66
C PRO A 36 17.63 3.02 26.29
N VAL A 37 18.34 1.95 25.93
CA VAL A 37 18.99 1.86 24.61
C VAL A 37 17.93 1.86 23.49
N SER A 38 16.85 1.10 23.65
CA SER A 38 15.75 1.05 22.67
C SER A 38 15.06 2.41 22.52
N ILE A 39 14.83 3.12 23.62
CA ILE A 39 14.28 4.48 23.62
C ILE A 39 15.25 5.45 22.91
N GLY A 40 16.55 5.37 23.21
CA GLY A 40 17.58 6.18 22.56
C GLY A 40 17.65 5.94 21.06
N LEU A 41 17.67 4.68 20.63
CA LEU A 41 17.63 4.28 19.21
C LEU A 41 16.34 4.75 18.54
N PHE A 42 15.19 4.62 19.23
CA PHE A 42 13.91 5.12 18.72
C PHE A 42 13.99 6.61 18.41
N PHE A 43 14.44 7.44 19.35
CA PHE A 43 14.54 8.88 19.12
C PHE A 43 15.59 9.22 18.06
N TRP A 44 16.71 8.50 18.03
CA TRP A 44 17.76 8.67 17.03
C TRP A 44 17.26 8.38 15.61
N ASP A 45 16.58 7.26 15.40
CA ASP A 45 16.06 6.86 14.09
C ASP A 45 14.95 7.81 13.61
N ASN A 46 14.08 8.27 14.51
CA ASN A 46 13.07 9.28 14.18
C ASN A 46 13.72 10.64 13.86
N ALA A 47 14.72 11.08 14.63
CA ALA A 47 15.44 12.32 14.37
C ALA A 47 16.17 12.27 13.01
N LYS A 48 16.82 11.16 12.69
CA LYS A 48 17.43 10.95 11.37
C LYS A 48 16.42 11.03 10.24
N GLN A 49 15.25 10.41 10.38
CA GLN A 49 14.20 10.49 9.35
C GLN A 49 13.70 11.92 9.13
N LEU A 50 13.61 12.73 10.20
CA LEU A 50 13.22 14.13 10.10
C LEU A 50 14.30 14.99 9.41
N ILE A 51 15.58 14.74 9.72
CA ILE A 51 16.72 15.46 9.14
C ILE A 51 16.95 15.06 7.68
N GLU A 52 16.80 13.77 7.36
CA GLU A 52 16.99 13.20 6.02
C GLU A 52 15.70 13.22 5.18
N LYS A 53 14.67 13.99 5.59
CA LYS A 53 13.38 14.03 4.89
C LYS A 53 13.57 14.47 3.44
N LYS A 54 13.67 13.48 2.55
CA LYS A 54 13.90 13.69 1.13
C LYS A 54 12.58 14.10 0.50
N GLN A 55 12.51 15.36 0.08
CA GLN A 55 11.35 15.87 -0.63
C GLN A 55 11.40 15.37 -2.08
N TYR A 56 10.38 14.63 -2.50
CA TYR A 56 10.26 14.14 -3.87
C TYR A 56 9.47 15.16 -4.70
N PRO A 57 9.80 15.34 -5.99
CA PRO A 57 9.01 16.19 -6.86
C PRO A 57 7.59 15.64 -6.97
N GLU A 58 6.62 16.55 -7.06
CA GLU A 58 5.23 16.18 -7.31
C GLU A 58 5.12 15.45 -8.66
N PRO A 59 4.40 14.31 -8.74
CA PRO A 59 4.26 13.57 -9.98
C PRO A 59 3.48 14.41 -11.01
N LYS A 60 3.92 14.39 -12.27
CA LYS A 60 3.26 15.10 -13.37
C LYS A 60 2.34 14.17 -14.15
N VAL A 61 2.69 12.89 -14.27
CA VAL A 61 1.88 11.87 -14.95
C VAL A 61 1.44 10.82 -13.95
N ILE A 62 0.13 10.66 -13.77
CA ILE A 62 -0.46 9.77 -12.78
C ILE A 62 -1.43 8.82 -13.47
N LEU A 63 -1.22 7.52 -13.32
CA LEU A 63 -2.13 6.49 -13.81
C LEU A 63 -2.92 5.92 -12.63
N ILE A 64 -4.25 5.84 -12.75
CA ILE A 64 -5.14 5.40 -11.67
C ILE A 64 -6.05 4.29 -12.20
N THR A 65 -6.01 3.10 -11.57
CA THR A 65 -6.99 2.04 -11.88
C THR A 65 -8.20 2.11 -10.94
N GLY A 66 -9.37 1.74 -11.46
CA GLY A 66 -10.62 1.93 -10.73
C GLY A 66 -10.96 3.42 -10.56
N ALA A 67 -10.58 4.25 -11.53
CA ALA A 67 -10.72 5.71 -11.48
C ALA A 67 -12.16 6.22 -11.62
N SER A 68 -13.10 5.36 -12.02
CA SER A 68 -14.49 5.75 -12.32
C SER A 68 -15.37 5.99 -11.09
N SER A 69 -14.89 5.73 -9.86
CA SER A 69 -15.67 5.95 -8.63
C SER A 69 -14.82 5.90 -7.37
N GLY A 70 -15.42 6.24 -6.22
CA GLY A 70 -14.87 6.00 -4.89
C GLY A 70 -13.48 6.63 -4.67
N ILE A 71 -12.56 5.84 -4.11
CA ILE A 71 -11.20 6.29 -3.79
C ILE A 71 -10.45 6.72 -5.05
N GLY A 72 -10.54 5.98 -6.15
CA GLY A 72 -9.85 6.29 -7.40
C GLY A 72 -10.30 7.62 -8.00
N ALA A 73 -11.62 7.87 -8.07
CA ALA A 73 -12.16 9.14 -8.56
C ALA A 73 -11.78 10.32 -7.65
N ALA A 74 -11.87 10.13 -6.32
CA ALA A 74 -11.47 11.18 -5.38
C ALA A 74 -9.97 11.49 -5.47
N PHE A 75 -9.14 10.48 -5.67
CA PHE A 75 -7.70 10.63 -5.86
C PHE A 75 -7.36 11.37 -7.15
N ALA A 76 -8.02 11.03 -8.26
CA ALA A 76 -7.90 11.76 -9.53
C ALA A 76 -8.22 13.25 -9.35
N LYS A 77 -9.36 13.54 -8.71
CA LYS A 77 -9.83 14.91 -8.46
C LYS A 77 -8.93 15.70 -7.50
N GLU A 78 -8.20 15.04 -6.60
CA GLU A 78 -7.27 15.66 -5.65
C GLU A 78 -5.95 16.06 -6.32
N TYR A 79 -5.48 15.27 -7.28
CA TYR A 79 -4.30 15.62 -8.09
C TYR A 79 -4.62 16.53 -9.27
N ALA A 80 -5.89 16.67 -9.65
CA ALA A 80 -6.30 17.44 -10.81
C ALA A 80 -5.98 18.94 -10.65
N LYS A 81 -4.98 19.41 -11.42
CA LYS A 81 -4.59 20.81 -11.59
C LYS A 81 -3.76 20.99 -12.86
N SER A 82 -3.54 22.24 -13.27
CA SER A 82 -2.66 22.59 -14.38
C SER A 82 -1.28 21.94 -14.29
N GLY A 83 -0.82 21.36 -15.41
CA GLY A 83 0.47 20.67 -15.50
C GLY A 83 0.45 19.20 -15.09
N ILE A 84 -0.69 18.68 -14.60
CA ILE A 84 -0.88 17.26 -14.30
C ILE A 84 -1.57 16.56 -15.47
N THR A 85 -1.09 15.38 -15.81
CA THR A 85 -1.68 14.43 -16.76
C THR A 85 -2.19 13.21 -16.01
N LEU A 86 -3.46 12.87 -16.20
CA LEU A 86 -4.14 11.76 -15.53
C LEU A 86 -4.53 10.69 -16.55
N GLY A 87 -4.00 9.48 -16.39
CA GLY A 87 -4.52 8.27 -17.02
C GLY A 87 -5.61 7.68 -16.13
N LEU A 88 -6.87 7.70 -16.60
CA LEU A 88 -8.02 7.22 -15.84
C LEU A 88 -8.45 5.85 -16.41
N LEU A 89 -8.17 4.78 -15.67
CA LEU A 89 -8.41 3.41 -16.11
C LEU A 89 -9.58 2.77 -15.36
N SER A 90 -10.57 2.30 -16.11
CA SER A 90 -11.65 1.42 -15.62
C SER A 90 -12.40 0.80 -16.80
N ARG A 91 -13.37 -0.08 -16.51
CA ARG A 91 -14.24 -0.68 -17.53
C ARG A 91 -15.39 0.22 -17.98
N ASN A 92 -15.81 1.15 -17.12
CA ASN A 92 -16.97 1.99 -17.39
C ASN A 92 -16.51 3.32 -18.00
N ARG A 93 -16.57 3.43 -19.32
CA ARG A 93 -16.13 4.60 -20.07
C ARG A 93 -16.92 5.87 -19.71
N GLU A 94 -18.23 5.76 -19.56
CA GLU A 94 -19.12 6.89 -19.25
C GLU A 94 -18.76 7.53 -17.91
N ARG A 95 -18.60 6.72 -16.86
CA ARG A 95 -18.17 7.21 -15.55
C ARG A 95 -16.74 7.75 -15.53
N LEU A 96 -15.85 7.23 -16.38
CA LEU A 96 -14.53 7.82 -16.55
C LEU A 96 -14.62 9.21 -17.17
N GLN A 97 -15.53 9.40 -18.13
CA GLN A 97 -15.77 10.69 -18.77
C GLN A 97 -16.26 11.73 -17.75
N GLU A 98 -17.21 11.38 -16.89
CA GLU A 98 -17.66 12.26 -15.79
C GLU A 98 -16.50 12.69 -14.88
N VAL A 99 -15.65 11.75 -14.46
CA VAL A 99 -14.49 12.07 -13.62
C VAL A 99 -13.46 12.90 -14.38
N ALA A 100 -13.24 12.62 -15.68
CA ALA A 100 -12.33 13.37 -16.52
C ALA A 100 -12.76 14.83 -16.64
N GLU A 101 -14.03 15.10 -16.92
CA GLU A 101 -14.58 16.45 -17.04
C GLU A 101 -14.37 17.26 -15.75
N GLU A 102 -14.63 16.67 -14.58
CA GLU A 102 -14.37 17.32 -13.30
C GLU A 102 -12.89 17.61 -13.06
N CYS A 103 -11.99 16.74 -13.54
CA CYS A 103 -10.55 16.93 -13.41
C CYS A 103 -10.01 17.96 -14.42
N GLU A 104 -10.53 17.96 -15.63
CA GLU A 104 -10.20 18.92 -16.69
C GLU A 104 -10.70 20.32 -16.34
N PHE A 105 -11.86 20.45 -15.70
CA PHE A 105 -12.34 21.71 -15.15
C PHE A 105 -11.34 22.33 -14.14
N LYS A 106 -10.58 21.51 -13.42
CA LYS A 106 -9.49 21.96 -12.52
C LYS A 106 -8.16 22.22 -13.23
N GLY A 107 -8.07 21.93 -14.54
CA GLY A 107 -6.91 22.22 -15.39
C GLY A 107 -5.99 21.02 -15.67
N ALA A 108 -6.32 19.81 -15.21
CA ALA A 108 -5.56 18.61 -15.59
C ALA A 108 -5.84 18.19 -17.04
N LYS A 109 -4.92 17.44 -17.64
CA LYS A 109 -5.17 16.72 -18.90
C LYS A 109 -5.57 15.28 -18.59
N CYS A 110 -6.74 14.83 -19.05
CA CYS A 110 -7.20 13.47 -18.77
C CYS A 110 -7.17 12.58 -20.01
N TYR A 111 -6.79 11.32 -19.80
CA TYR A 111 -6.79 10.27 -20.82
C TYR A 111 -7.62 9.11 -20.31
N ILE A 112 -8.68 8.78 -21.04
CA ILE A 112 -9.60 7.70 -20.67
C ILE A 112 -9.07 6.38 -21.23
N ILE A 113 -8.80 5.43 -20.34
CA ILE A 113 -8.34 4.08 -20.68
C ILE A 113 -9.45 3.10 -20.29
N ALA A 114 -10.33 2.81 -21.25
CA ALA A 114 -11.44 1.89 -21.05
C ALA A 114 -10.96 0.44 -21.26
N ALA A 115 -10.63 -0.26 -20.17
CA ALA A 115 -10.12 -1.63 -20.20
C ALA A 115 -10.61 -2.45 -19.00
N ASP A 116 -10.81 -3.76 -19.20
CA ASP A 116 -11.00 -4.72 -18.10
C ASP A 116 -9.65 -5.16 -17.57
N ILE A 117 -9.46 -5.04 -16.25
CA ILE A 117 -8.22 -5.44 -15.60
C ILE A 117 -7.98 -6.96 -15.63
N LYS A 118 -9.00 -7.74 -16.01
CA LYS A 118 -8.90 -9.18 -16.25
C LYS A 118 -8.41 -9.54 -17.66
N ASP A 119 -8.45 -8.61 -18.60
CA ASP A 119 -7.93 -8.81 -19.96
C ASP A 119 -6.45 -8.42 -19.98
N TYR A 120 -5.59 -9.36 -19.57
CA TYR A 120 -4.18 -9.06 -19.29
C TYR A 120 -3.37 -8.65 -20.52
N ASP A 121 -3.71 -9.19 -21.70
CA ASP A 121 -3.01 -8.87 -22.94
C ASP A 121 -3.35 -7.45 -23.37
N THR A 122 -4.65 -7.12 -23.49
CA THR A 122 -5.10 -5.75 -23.78
C THR A 122 -4.60 -4.76 -22.73
N LEU A 123 -4.67 -5.13 -21.44
CA LEU A 123 -4.22 -4.28 -20.34
C LEU A 123 -2.74 -3.94 -20.48
N LYS A 124 -1.89 -4.92 -20.78
CA LYS A 124 -0.45 -4.67 -20.95
C LYS A 124 -0.19 -3.69 -22.10
N GLU A 125 -0.83 -3.90 -23.25
CA GLU A 125 -0.66 -3.05 -24.43
C GLU A 125 -1.04 -1.59 -24.13
N VAL A 126 -2.25 -1.36 -23.59
CA VAL A 126 -2.72 0.02 -23.31
C VAL A 126 -1.88 0.72 -22.24
N LEU A 127 -1.36 -0.03 -21.27
CA LEU A 127 -0.47 0.50 -20.23
C LEU A 127 0.90 0.90 -20.79
N GLU A 128 1.47 0.07 -21.65
CA GLU A 128 2.76 0.36 -22.30
C GLU A 128 2.65 1.51 -23.29
N ASP A 129 1.55 1.59 -24.05
CA ASP A 129 1.28 2.69 -24.98
C ASP A 129 1.05 4.02 -24.28
N PHE A 130 0.35 4.01 -23.15
CA PHE A 130 0.19 5.20 -22.32
C PHE A 130 1.54 5.65 -21.74
N ASP A 131 2.34 4.74 -21.17
CA ASP A 131 3.67 5.09 -20.61
C ASP A 131 4.68 5.50 -21.69
N ASN A 132 4.56 5.01 -22.93
CA ASN A 132 5.36 5.45 -24.08
C ASN A 132 5.14 6.94 -24.39
N GLN A 133 3.87 7.39 -24.37
CA GLN A 133 3.50 8.77 -24.68
C GLN A 133 3.62 9.70 -23.45
N HIS A 134 3.35 9.15 -22.28
CA HIS A 134 3.29 9.85 -21.01
C HIS A 134 4.02 9.01 -19.95
N PRO A 135 5.36 9.14 -19.81
CA PRO A 135 6.12 8.38 -18.82
C PRO A 135 5.51 8.54 -17.42
N ILE A 136 5.04 7.44 -16.84
CA ILE A 136 4.24 7.48 -15.61
C ILE A 136 5.14 7.76 -14.41
N ASP A 137 4.85 8.83 -13.69
CA ASP A 137 5.55 9.17 -12.44
C ASP A 137 4.95 8.42 -11.25
N LEU A 138 3.62 8.28 -11.22
CA LEU A 138 2.87 7.63 -10.15
C LEU A 138 1.81 6.67 -10.71
N LEU A 139 1.89 5.40 -10.34
CA LEU A 139 0.82 4.43 -10.53
C LEU A 139 0.05 4.27 -9.21
N PHE A 140 -1.26 4.50 -9.23
CA PHE A 140 -2.17 4.10 -8.16
C PHE A 140 -2.99 2.87 -8.61
N ALA A 141 -2.51 1.68 -8.21
CA ALA A 141 -3.17 0.42 -8.45
C ALA A 141 -4.30 0.22 -7.43
N ASN A 142 -5.48 0.72 -7.77
CA ASN A 142 -6.62 0.86 -6.86
C ASN A 142 -7.83 -0.02 -7.21
N ALA A 143 -7.97 -0.47 -8.45
CA ALA A 143 -9.10 -1.29 -8.86
C ALA A 143 -9.30 -2.51 -7.95
N GLY A 144 -10.56 -2.77 -7.58
CA GLY A 144 -10.91 -3.90 -6.76
C GLY A 144 -12.41 -4.01 -6.50
N ILE A 145 -12.84 -5.18 -6.05
CA ILE A 145 -14.21 -5.50 -5.65
C ILE A 145 -14.22 -6.15 -4.26
N SER A 146 -15.31 -5.99 -3.49
CA SER A 146 -15.48 -6.71 -2.23
C SER A 146 -15.77 -8.20 -2.44
N GLY A 147 -16.50 -8.54 -3.50
CA GLY A 147 -16.98 -9.91 -3.71
C GLY A 147 -17.98 -10.39 -2.65
N ILE A 148 -18.53 -9.47 -1.87
CA ILE A 148 -19.62 -9.75 -0.94
C ILE A 148 -20.91 -9.56 -1.74
N GLU A 149 -21.38 -10.63 -2.37
CA GLU A 149 -22.63 -10.66 -3.15
C GLU A 149 -23.64 -11.56 -2.40
N GLY A 150 -24.67 -10.95 -1.81
CA GLY A 150 -25.91 -11.61 -1.34
C GLY A 150 -25.78 -13.02 -0.74
N ASP A 151 -26.73 -13.89 -1.10
CA ASP A 151 -26.83 -15.26 -0.58
C ASP A 151 -25.65 -16.14 -1.03
N TYR A 152 -24.59 -16.15 -0.23
CA TYR A 152 -23.67 -17.28 0.00
C TYR A 152 -23.26 -18.15 -1.21
N VAL A 153 -22.98 -17.60 -2.39
CA VAL A 153 -22.34 -18.37 -3.50
C VAL A 153 -20.82 -18.31 -3.38
N TRP A 154 -20.27 -18.88 -2.30
CA TRP A 154 -18.83 -18.85 -2.00
C TRP A 154 -17.97 -19.58 -3.03
N THR A 155 -18.55 -20.58 -3.71
CA THR A 155 -17.85 -21.49 -4.62
C THR A 155 -17.49 -20.85 -5.96
N GLU A 156 -18.15 -19.76 -6.36
CA GLU A 156 -17.96 -19.13 -7.67
C GLU A 156 -17.34 -17.73 -7.58
N THR A 157 -17.65 -16.97 -6.53
CA THR A 157 -17.22 -15.57 -6.39
C THR A 157 -15.70 -15.43 -6.18
N TRP A 158 -15.05 -16.45 -5.60
CA TRP A 158 -13.62 -16.39 -5.29
C TRP A 158 -12.73 -16.13 -6.51
N ARG A 159 -13.04 -16.73 -7.67
CA ARG A 159 -12.25 -16.55 -8.91
C ARG A 159 -12.27 -15.11 -9.34
N LYS A 160 -13.48 -14.53 -9.45
CA LYS A 160 -13.69 -13.13 -9.82
C LYS A 160 -12.95 -12.17 -8.88
N VAL A 161 -12.97 -12.43 -7.57
CA VAL A 161 -12.27 -11.62 -6.57
C VAL A 161 -10.75 -11.73 -6.71
N ILE A 162 -10.21 -12.93 -6.88
CA ILE A 162 -8.77 -13.14 -7.09
C ILE A 162 -8.32 -12.51 -8.42
N ASP A 163 -9.05 -12.76 -9.51
CA ASP A 163 -8.71 -12.28 -10.85
C ASP A 163 -8.65 -10.76 -10.92
N ILE A 164 -9.57 -10.07 -10.23
CA ILE A 164 -9.62 -8.60 -10.20
C ILE A 164 -8.65 -8.03 -9.17
N ASN A 165 -8.76 -8.44 -7.90
CA ASN A 165 -8.05 -7.79 -6.82
C ASN A 165 -6.57 -8.13 -6.81
N LEU A 166 -6.21 -9.39 -7.08
CA LEU A 166 -4.83 -9.85 -7.01
C LEU A 166 -4.19 -9.90 -8.39
N SER A 167 -4.67 -10.79 -9.28
CA SER A 167 -4.05 -11.02 -10.58
C SER A 167 -4.08 -9.74 -11.44
N GLY A 168 -5.22 -9.04 -11.50
CA GLY A 168 -5.36 -7.78 -12.23
C GLY A 168 -4.47 -6.66 -11.67
N THR A 169 -4.31 -6.60 -10.34
CA THR A 169 -3.38 -5.63 -9.72
C THR A 169 -1.94 -5.94 -10.11
N ILE A 170 -1.51 -7.21 -10.05
CA ILE A 170 -0.16 -7.62 -10.47
C ILE A 170 0.04 -7.35 -11.96
N ALA A 171 -0.94 -7.69 -12.81
CA ALA A 171 -0.91 -7.44 -14.25
C ALA A 171 -0.84 -5.95 -14.60
N THR A 172 -1.38 -5.07 -13.74
CA THR A 172 -1.21 -3.61 -13.89
C THR A 172 0.19 -3.16 -13.44
N VAL A 173 0.64 -3.64 -12.28
CA VAL A 173 1.86 -3.14 -11.63
C VAL A 173 3.12 -3.57 -12.40
N MET A 174 3.20 -4.83 -12.83
CA MET A 174 4.46 -5.38 -13.35
C MET A 174 4.93 -4.76 -14.67
N PRO A 175 4.08 -4.52 -15.70
CA PRO A 175 4.51 -3.84 -16.92
C PRO A 175 5.03 -2.43 -16.66
N ILE A 176 4.34 -1.66 -15.80
CA ILE A 176 4.76 -0.30 -15.43
C ILE A 176 6.04 -0.33 -14.59
N TYR A 177 6.15 -1.26 -13.64
CA TYR A 177 7.35 -1.44 -12.83
C TYR A 177 8.59 -1.71 -13.69
N GLU A 178 8.53 -2.61 -14.67
CA GLU A 178 9.68 -2.88 -15.55
C GLU A 178 10.10 -1.65 -16.37
N ARG A 179 9.17 -0.75 -16.66
CA ARG A 179 9.46 0.54 -17.32
C ARG A 179 10.07 1.54 -16.34
N MET A 180 9.50 1.68 -15.14
CA MET A 180 10.05 2.48 -14.03
C MET A 180 11.48 2.07 -13.66
N LYS A 181 11.73 0.77 -13.60
CA LYS A 181 13.04 0.16 -13.34
C LYS A 181 14.08 0.54 -14.39
N ARG A 182 13.71 0.51 -15.68
CA ARG A 182 14.60 0.93 -16.78
C ARG A 182 14.97 2.41 -16.70
N ARG A 183 14.01 3.28 -16.40
CA ARG A 183 14.24 4.73 -16.23
C ARG A 183 14.78 5.13 -14.84
N LYS A 184 14.90 4.16 -13.92
CA LYS A 184 15.30 4.34 -12.52
C LYS A 184 14.50 5.43 -11.78
N SER A 185 13.21 5.53 -12.08
CA SER A 185 12.33 6.55 -11.52
C SER A 185 10.87 6.12 -11.60
N GLY A 186 10.12 6.42 -10.55
CA GLY A 186 8.68 6.21 -10.46
C GLY A 186 8.22 5.91 -9.05
N GLN A 187 6.91 5.93 -8.84
CA GLN A 187 6.26 5.57 -7.60
C GLN A 187 5.05 4.68 -7.88
N ILE A 188 4.88 3.63 -7.08
CA ILE A 188 3.77 2.70 -7.17
C ILE A 188 3.05 2.70 -5.82
N CYS A 189 1.76 3.00 -5.82
CA CYS A 189 0.89 2.88 -4.66
C CYS A 189 -0.12 1.76 -4.91
N ILE A 190 -0.18 0.78 -4.02
CA ILE A 190 -1.10 -0.36 -4.11
C ILE A 190 -2.18 -0.21 -3.03
N ASN A 191 -3.45 -0.28 -3.44
CA ASN A 191 -4.59 -0.19 -2.53
C ASN A 191 -4.96 -1.54 -1.93
N SER A 192 -4.67 -1.71 -0.64
CA SER A 192 -5.08 -2.84 0.17
C SER A 192 -6.35 -2.51 0.98
N SER A 193 -6.45 -3.02 2.21
CA SER A 193 -7.56 -2.81 3.14
C SER A 193 -7.16 -3.26 4.54
N ILE A 194 -7.75 -2.66 5.57
CA ILE A 194 -7.62 -3.16 6.94
C ILE A 194 -8.04 -4.64 7.08
N PHE A 195 -8.92 -5.12 6.20
CA PHE A 195 -9.32 -6.52 6.13
C PHE A 195 -8.21 -7.50 5.71
N SER A 196 -7.05 -6.99 5.31
CA SER A 196 -5.83 -7.79 5.15
C SER A 196 -5.22 -8.28 6.47
N TYR A 197 -5.54 -7.65 7.60
CA TYR A 197 -5.04 -8.02 8.93
C TYR A 197 -6.07 -8.83 9.73
N PHE A 198 -7.33 -8.43 9.64
CA PHE A 198 -8.45 -9.15 10.22
C PHE A 198 -9.61 -9.11 9.25
N SER A 199 -10.03 -10.26 8.74
CA SER A 199 -11.15 -10.35 7.81
C SER A 199 -12.39 -10.83 8.57
N PRO A 200 -13.55 -10.14 8.48
CA PRO A 200 -14.79 -10.71 8.96
C PRO A 200 -15.10 -12.02 8.20
N PRO A 201 -15.86 -12.96 8.81
CA PRO A 201 -16.13 -14.26 8.19
C PRO A 201 -16.71 -14.16 6.78
N LEU A 202 -17.48 -13.12 6.46
CA LEU A 202 -18.11 -12.92 5.15
C LEU A 202 -17.18 -12.39 4.05
N ALA A 203 -15.95 -12.00 4.38
CA ALA A 203 -15.02 -11.38 3.44
C ALA A 203 -13.79 -12.24 3.13
N ILE A 204 -13.83 -13.56 3.31
CA ILE A 204 -12.63 -14.43 3.24
C ILE A 204 -11.79 -14.23 1.98
N TRP A 205 -12.41 -14.15 0.79
CA TRP A 205 -11.71 -14.00 -0.48
C TRP A 205 -11.09 -12.61 -0.60
N TYR A 206 -11.86 -11.59 -0.21
CA TYR A 206 -11.41 -10.22 -0.19
C TYR A 206 -10.21 -10.04 0.73
N GLY A 207 -10.36 -10.45 2.00
CA GLY A 207 -9.30 -10.42 3.00
C GLY A 207 -8.04 -11.13 2.51
N ALA A 208 -8.17 -12.36 1.99
CA ALA A 208 -7.05 -13.12 1.43
C ALA A 208 -6.33 -12.37 0.29
N THR A 209 -7.07 -11.80 -0.67
CA THR A 209 -6.44 -11.02 -1.75
C THR A 209 -5.72 -9.77 -1.23
N LYS A 210 -6.29 -9.09 -0.23
CA LYS A 210 -5.68 -7.89 0.36
C LYS A 210 -4.46 -8.22 1.22
N SER A 211 -4.47 -9.34 1.94
CA SER A 211 -3.27 -9.88 2.62
C SER A 211 -2.17 -10.24 1.63
N ALA A 212 -2.52 -10.87 0.50
CA ALA A 212 -1.56 -11.16 -0.57
C ALA A 212 -0.95 -9.88 -1.15
N LEU A 213 -1.75 -8.84 -1.37
CA LEU A 213 -1.24 -7.53 -1.82
C LEU A 213 -0.31 -6.87 -0.81
N ASN A 214 -0.54 -7.00 0.50
CA ASN A 214 0.40 -6.49 1.51
C ASN A 214 1.78 -7.13 1.33
N LYS A 215 1.81 -8.46 1.22
CA LYS A 215 3.06 -9.22 1.05
C LYS A 215 3.73 -8.89 -0.28
N PHE A 216 2.97 -8.85 -1.37
CA PHE A 216 3.47 -8.46 -2.70
C PHE A 216 4.09 -7.06 -2.67
N THR A 217 3.41 -6.08 -2.07
CA THR A 217 3.88 -4.69 -1.99
C THR A 217 5.15 -4.57 -1.15
N HIS A 218 5.19 -5.27 -0.02
CA HIS A 218 6.37 -5.35 0.85
C HIS A 218 7.58 -5.90 0.09
N ASP A 219 7.42 -7.01 -0.64
CA ASP A 219 8.54 -7.61 -1.36
C ASP A 219 8.96 -6.77 -2.58
N LEU A 220 7.98 -6.20 -3.29
CA LEU A 220 8.24 -5.30 -4.41
C LEU A 220 9.04 -4.07 -3.96
N TYR A 221 8.77 -3.51 -2.78
CA TYR A 221 9.54 -2.40 -2.22
C TYR A 221 11.04 -2.68 -2.16
N TYR A 222 11.45 -3.85 -1.64
CA TYR A 222 12.87 -4.19 -1.54
C TYR A 222 13.54 -4.39 -2.90
N VAL A 223 12.82 -4.96 -3.87
CA VAL A 223 13.36 -5.16 -5.22
C VAL A 223 13.41 -3.84 -5.99
N ALA A 224 12.37 -3.00 -5.85
CA ALA A 224 12.22 -1.72 -6.54
C ALA A 224 13.18 -0.62 -6.03
N SER A 225 13.47 -0.60 -4.73
CA SER A 225 14.35 0.41 -4.11
C SER A 225 15.74 0.46 -4.75
N LYS A 226 16.27 -0.68 -5.19
CA LYS A 226 17.56 -0.79 -5.91
C LYS A 226 17.59 0.00 -7.23
N TYR A 227 16.42 0.29 -7.79
CA TYR A 227 16.24 1.00 -9.04
C TYR A 227 15.64 2.39 -8.83
N ASN A 228 15.65 2.93 -7.61
CA ASN A 228 15.06 4.25 -7.30
C ASN A 228 13.58 4.34 -7.70
N VAL A 229 12.87 3.21 -7.61
CA VAL A 229 11.42 3.13 -7.76
C VAL A 229 10.80 3.00 -6.37
N ARG A 230 9.90 3.92 -6.04
CA ARG A 230 9.23 4.00 -4.74
C ARG A 230 7.99 3.12 -4.74
N VAL A 231 7.71 2.47 -3.61
CA VAL A 231 6.56 1.56 -3.47
C VAL A 231 5.88 1.84 -2.14
N ASN A 232 4.57 2.11 -2.17
CA ASN A 232 3.75 2.42 -1.02
C ASN A 232 2.54 1.48 -0.97
N LEU A 233 2.12 1.15 0.24
CA LEU A 233 0.91 0.39 0.51
C LEU A 233 -0.10 1.31 1.17
N LEU A 234 -1.28 1.40 0.58
CA LEU A 234 -2.43 2.04 1.22
C LEU A 234 -3.28 0.96 1.90
N VAL A 235 -3.62 1.14 3.17
CA VAL A 235 -4.47 0.21 3.94
C VAL A 235 -5.67 0.98 4.49
N PRO A 236 -6.74 1.20 3.69
CA PRO A 236 -7.89 1.95 4.16
C PRO A 236 -8.72 1.15 5.17
N GLY A 237 -9.31 1.88 6.13
CA GLY A 237 -10.45 1.42 6.92
C GLY A 237 -11.77 1.52 6.13
N SER A 238 -12.89 1.77 6.81
CA SER A 238 -14.18 1.92 6.14
C SER A 238 -14.26 3.25 5.40
N ILE A 239 -14.43 3.21 4.08
CA ILE A 239 -14.52 4.38 3.21
C ILE A 239 -15.87 4.37 2.49
N SER A 240 -16.57 5.51 2.51
CA SER A 240 -17.89 5.67 1.89
C SER A 240 -17.77 5.58 0.36
N THR A 241 -17.89 4.37 -0.16
CA THR A 241 -17.79 4.05 -1.60
C THR A 241 -18.92 3.12 -1.98
N ASN A 242 -19.12 2.91 -3.28
CA ASN A 242 -20.08 1.92 -3.81
C ASN A 242 -19.85 0.50 -3.27
N MET A 243 -18.67 0.20 -2.72
CA MET A 243 -18.33 -1.11 -2.17
C MET A 243 -18.99 -1.39 -0.81
N ILE A 244 -19.17 -0.35 0.02
CA ILE A 244 -19.71 -0.45 1.39
C ILE A 244 -21.11 0.15 1.49
N GLY A 245 -21.47 1.08 0.59
CA GLY A 245 -22.70 1.85 0.65
C GLY A 245 -22.56 3.14 1.47
N ASN A 246 -23.66 3.86 1.66
CA ASN A 246 -23.71 5.08 2.48
C ASN A 246 -23.78 4.72 3.98
N ASP A 247 -22.65 4.36 4.55
CA ASP A 247 -22.47 4.23 6.00
C ASP A 247 -21.99 5.57 6.59
N PRO A 248 -22.75 6.20 7.52
CA PRO A 248 -22.38 7.47 8.15
C PRO A 248 -21.08 7.43 8.97
N SER A 249 -20.64 6.25 9.40
CA SER A 249 -19.40 6.08 10.17
C SER A 249 -18.15 5.98 9.29
N SER A 250 -18.35 5.89 7.96
CA SER A 250 -17.27 5.72 7.00
C SER A 250 -16.61 7.06 6.62
N ILE A 251 -15.31 7.01 6.35
CA ILE A 251 -14.52 8.18 5.99
C ILE A 251 -14.84 8.59 4.53
N PRO A 252 -15.03 9.89 4.24
CA PRO A 252 -15.23 10.35 2.86
C PRO A 252 -13.99 10.05 1.98
N PRO A 253 -14.18 9.58 0.73
CA PRO A 253 -13.07 9.33 -0.20
C PRO A 253 -12.17 10.56 -0.44
N THR A 254 -12.74 11.76 -0.41
CA THR A 254 -12.01 13.02 -0.59
C THR A 254 -11.04 13.32 0.55
N TYR A 255 -11.41 12.95 1.78
CA TYR A 255 -10.51 13.10 2.93
C TYR A 255 -9.35 12.10 2.85
N LEU A 256 -9.64 10.84 2.49
CA LEU A 256 -8.60 9.84 2.27
C LEU A 256 -7.63 10.25 1.16
N ALA A 257 -8.15 10.78 0.04
CA ALA A 257 -7.32 11.24 -1.08
C ALA A 257 -6.30 12.30 -0.67
N LYS A 258 -6.71 13.28 0.16
CA LYS A 258 -5.82 14.31 0.72
C LYS A 258 -4.70 13.74 1.58
N ILE A 259 -5.05 12.81 2.47
CA ILE A 259 -4.08 12.14 3.34
C ILE A 259 -3.11 11.33 2.49
N LEU A 260 -3.63 10.55 1.54
CA LEU A 260 -2.81 9.71 0.67
C LEU A 260 -1.84 10.54 -0.17
N LYS A 261 -2.29 11.65 -0.78
CA LYS A 261 -1.42 12.56 -1.52
C LYS A 261 -0.23 13.00 -0.66
N LYS A 262 -0.48 13.48 0.56
CA LYS A 262 0.56 13.89 1.50
C LYS A 262 1.50 12.73 1.87
N GLN A 263 0.97 11.53 2.10
CA GLN A 263 1.78 10.34 2.40
C GLN A 263 2.69 9.94 1.24
N LEU A 264 2.23 10.09 -0.01
CA LEU A 264 3.01 9.79 -1.21
C LEU A 264 4.10 10.83 -1.47
N GLU A 265 3.84 12.11 -1.16
CA GLU A 265 4.83 13.21 -1.21
C GLU A 265 5.95 12.98 -0.20
N ASP A 266 5.59 12.61 1.03
CA ASP A 266 6.54 12.28 2.10
C ASP A 266 7.21 10.90 1.92
N ASN A 267 6.75 10.12 0.93
CA ASN A 267 7.17 8.75 0.66
C ASN A 267 7.18 7.86 1.91
N PHE A 268 6.15 7.96 2.75
CA PHE A 268 6.04 7.08 3.91
C PHE A 268 5.93 5.62 3.44
N PRO A 269 6.90 4.75 3.78
CA PRO A 269 6.85 3.35 3.37
C PRO A 269 5.68 2.65 4.08
N VAL A 270 5.04 1.74 3.33
CA VAL A 270 4.16 0.65 3.77
C VAL A 270 3.78 0.71 5.27
N HIS A 271 2.65 1.34 5.60
CA HIS A 271 2.11 1.25 6.95
C HIS A 271 1.48 -0.13 7.15
N LEU A 272 2.19 -1.01 7.86
CA LEU A 272 1.55 -2.03 8.69
C LEU A 272 0.82 -1.28 9.82
N PRO A 273 -0.45 -1.60 10.13
CA PRO A 273 -1.11 -1.07 11.32
C PRO A 273 -0.23 -1.43 12.51
N ARG A 274 0.12 -0.41 13.29
CA ARG A 274 0.69 -0.59 14.63
C ARG A 274 -0.43 -0.91 15.60
#